data_AF-A0A7S1REG5-F1
#
_entry.id   AF-A0A7S1REG5-F1
#
_cell.length_a   1.000
_cell.length_b   1.000
_cell.length_c   1.000
_cell.angle_alpha   90.00
_cell.angle_beta   90.00
_cell.angle_gamma   90.00
#
_symmetry.space_group_name_H-M   'P 1'
#
loop_
_entity.id
_entity.type
_entity.pdbx_description
1 polymer ?
#
loop_
_entity_poly.entity_id
_entity_poly.type
_entity_poly.pdbx_seq_one_letter_code
_entity_poly.pdbx_strand_id
1 'polypeptide(L)'
;MVQANTTLGQIVLSNSAKTLFAAVAEPDAPAPIRCYKFPLDGYYTEFSCHSAPATRIRITFDDYYLLTCSEDGCLFIFDVRKKDRVVSKRDKENVLHPADEILVTRTFLDEKQVQLQELERQVEELTSRIDFQLRHRDSYHKEKMAELQERYGEEIEAERRKFEVLREEKAESETKYEEGIRGLEETHSAQTQELEQSFQQKMLVEVQRYQKLAQDLEREKQEWEQQHAALVREHQAVVRRMREDFEGHQQSNRDAQDRIVREKDRAYRQHQETLQQLERDADREIEELKEAYEQRLAQEKDEKVRLRGQAGIHRKHHDDLKRQMERKKDDVRREEEKNRTKEEKIVTLMKDKDSNEKEIKERDKTIFDKEQRINDLKKQNQ
;
A
#
# COMPACT_ATOMS: atom_id res chain seq x y z
N MET A 1 -66.68 -104.25 -122.16
CA MET A 1 -65.46 -105.07 -122.01
C MET A 1 -64.32 -104.11 -121.71
N VAL A 2 -63.84 -104.08 -120.46
CA VAL A 2 -62.72 -103.24 -120.06
C VAL A 2 -61.43 -103.95 -120.49
N GLN A 3 -60.64 -103.36 -121.39
CA GLN A 3 -59.32 -103.87 -121.77
C GLN A 3 -58.26 -103.34 -120.79
N ALA A 4 -57.42 -104.21 -120.25
CA ALA A 4 -56.37 -103.84 -119.29
C ALA A 4 -55.14 -103.18 -119.96
N ASN A 5 -55.07 -103.20 -121.30
CA ASN A 5 -54.00 -102.66 -122.17
C ASN A 5 -52.57 -103.18 -121.90
N THR A 6 -52.39 -104.09 -120.94
CA THR A 6 -51.13 -104.76 -120.62
C THR A 6 -51.41 -106.23 -120.26
N THR A 7 -50.39 -107.08 -120.26
CA THR A 7 -50.52 -108.47 -119.81
C THR A 7 -50.57 -108.51 -118.28
N LEU A 8 -51.63 -109.11 -117.71
CA LEU A 8 -51.74 -109.36 -116.27
C LEU A 8 -51.36 -110.81 -115.97
N GLY A 9 -50.53 -111.00 -114.94
CA GLY A 9 -50.11 -112.32 -114.47
C GLY A 9 -50.99 -112.81 -113.33
N GLN A 10 -50.43 -112.85 -112.12
CA GLN A 10 -51.13 -113.30 -110.92
C GLN A 10 -52.19 -112.28 -110.47
N ILE A 11 -53.37 -112.77 -110.10
CA ILE A 11 -54.46 -111.94 -109.57
C ILE A 11 -55.00 -112.53 -108.27
N VAL A 12 -55.45 -111.68 -107.36
CA VAL A 12 -56.17 -112.09 -106.16
C VAL A 12 -57.32 -111.13 -105.87
N LEU A 13 -58.48 -111.68 -105.58
CA LEU A 13 -59.62 -110.91 -105.09
C LEU A 13 -59.54 -110.87 -103.56
N SER A 14 -59.74 -109.69 -102.97
CA SER A 14 -59.94 -109.58 -101.52
C SER A 14 -61.09 -110.47 -101.04
N ASN A 15 -61.02 -110.98 -99.80
CA ASN A 15 -62.06 -111.85 -99.25
C ASN A 15 -63.43 -111.13 -99.18
N SER A 16 -63.43 -109.80 -99.09
CA SER A 16 -64.65 -108.98 -99.20
C SER A 16 -65.23 -108.81 -100.60
N ALA A 17 -64.55 -109.30 -101.64
CA ALA A 17 -64.92 -109.16 -103.06
C ALA A 17 -65.13 -107.71 -103.54
N LYS A 18 -64.48 -106.72 -102.89
CA LYS A 18 -64.58 -105.29 -103.26
C LYS A 18 -63.39 -104.76 -104.05
N THR A 19 -62.24 -105.43 -103.93
CA THR A 19 -60.99 -105.01 -104.54
C THR A 19 -60.30 -106.22 -105.15
N LEU A 20 -59.87 -106.08 -106.40
CA LEU A 20 -59.07 -107.05 -107.13
C LEU A 20 -57.64 -106.51 -107.28
N PHE A 21 -56.67 -107.28 -106.86
CA PHE A 21 -55.25 -106.98 -107.05
C PHE A 21 -54.71 -107.85 -108.18
N ALA A 22 -53.88 -107.28 -109.04
CA ALA A 22 -53.27 -107.97 -110.16
C ALA A 22 -51.82 -107.52 -110.35
N ALA A 23 -50.88 -108.45 -110.48
CA ALA A 23 -49.54 -108.14 -110.98
C ALA A 23 -49.58 -107.95 -112.49
N VAL A 24 -48.94 -106.89 -112.96
CA VAL A 24 -48.58 -106.74 -114.37
C VAL A 24 -47.40 -107.66 -114.67
N ALA A 25 -47.47 -108.38 -115.79
CA ALA A 25 -46.47 -109.37 -116.22
C ALA A 25 -46.11 -109.13 -117.68
N GLU A 26 -45.59 -107.94 -117.98
CA GLU A 26 -45.03 -107.64 -119.30
C GLU A 26 -43.57 -108.10 -119.37
N PRO A 27 -43.16 -108.77 -120.47
CA PRO A 27 -41.74 -109.10 -120.69
C PRO A 27 -40.87 -107.84 -120.72
N ASP A 28 -39.72 -107.88 -120.04
CA ASP A 28 -38.71 -106.82 -119.99
C ASP A 28 -39.13 -105.47 -119.38
N ALA A 29 -40.22 -105.44 -118.59
CA ALA A 29 -40.64 -104.27 -117.81
C ALA A 29 -40.78 -104.59 -116.30
N PRO A 30 -40.63 -103.60 -115.40
CA PRO A 30 -40.94 -103.78 -113.98
C PRO A 30 -42.38 -104.26 -113.79
N ALA A 31 -42.62 -105.06 -112.75
CA ALA A 31 -43.90 -105.72 -112.49
C ALA A 31 -44.64 -105.05 -111.33
N PRO A 32 -45.38 -103.96 -111.56
CA PRO A 32 -46.17 -103.31 -110.54
C PRO A 32 -47.42 -104.13 -110.18
N ILE A 33 -47.97 -103.85 -109.01
CA ILE A 33 -49.25 -104.37 -108.55
C ILE A 33 -50.33 -103.32 -108.82
N ARG A 34 -51.30 -103.69 -109.65
CA ARG A 34 -52.51 -102.90 -109.90
C ARG A 34 -53.61 -103.29 -108.93
N CYS A 35 -54.26 -102.27 -108.40
CA CYS A 35 -55.43 -102.39 -107.53
C CYS A 35 -56.64 -101.83 -108.29
N TYR A 36 -57.63 -102.69 -108.51
CA TYR A 36 -58.89 -102.38 -109.17
C TYR A 36 -60.04 -102.44 -108.18
N LYS A 37 -61.00 -101.54 -108.35
CA LYS A 37 -62.31 -101.69 -107.72
C LYS A 37 -63.07 -102.84 -108.39
N PHE A 38 -63.76 -103.65 -107.59
CA PHE A 38 -64.59 -104.75 -108.07
C PHE A 38 -66.07 -104.50 -107.70
N PRO A 39 -67.03 -104.62 -108.64
CA PRO A 39 -66.87 -104.96 -110.06
C PRO A 39 -66.07 -103.92 -110.87
N LEU A 40 -65.38 -104.38 -111.91
CA LEU A 40 -64.41 -103.58 -112.68
C LEU A 40 -65.08 -102.42 -113.43
N ASP A 41 -64.64 -101.19 -113.16
CA ASP A 41 -65.08 -99.96 -113.83
C ASP A 41 -64.04 -99.39 -114.81
N GLY A 42 -62.87 -100.03 -114.90
CA GLY A 42 -61.78 -99.65 -115.81
C GLY A 42 -60.72 -98.74 -115.19
N TYR A 43 -60.93 -98.25 -113.97
CA TYR A 43 -59.93 -97.47 -113.26
C TYR A 43 -59.09 -98.36 -112.34
N TYR A 44 -57.79 -98.07 -112.29
CA TYR A 44 -56.86 -98.75 -111.39
C TYR A 44 -55.84 -97.78 -110.81
N THR A 45 -55.30 -98.16 -109.66
CA THR A 45 -54.10 -97.54 -109.08
C THR A 45 -52.97 -98.54 -109.13
N GLU A 46 -51.79 -98.09 -109.54
CA GLU A 46 -50.62 -98.94 -109.75
C GLU A 46 -49.53 -98.63 -108.71
N PHE A 47 -48.94 -99.68 -108.15
CA PHE A 47 -47.87 -99.60 -107.17
C PHE A 47 -46.65 -100.39 -107.66
N SER A 48 -45.57 -99.69 -108.01
CA SER A 48 -44.31 -100.31 -108.42
C SER A 48 -43.61 -100.95 -107.22
N CYS A 49 -43.26 -102.23 -107.31
CA CYS A 49 -42.56 -102.93 -106.24
C CYS A 49 -41.58 -104.01 -106.70
N HIS A 50 -41.85 -104.70 -107.79
CA HIS A 50 -40.97 -105.77 -108.28
C HIS A 50 -40.25 -105.37 -109.57
N SER A 51 -39.00 -105.80 -109.70
CA SER A 51 -38.18 -105.60 -110.92
C SER A 51 -38.32 -106.75 -111.92
N ALA A 52 -38.91 -107.87 -111.50
CA ALA A 52 -39.28 -109.01 -112.33
C ALA A 52 -40.74 -109.43 -112.07
N PRO A 53 -41.37 -110.27 -112.91
CA PRO A 53 -42.76 -110.69 -112.73
C PRO A 53 -43.05 -111.30 -111.35
N ALA A 54 -44.19 -110.91 -110.76
CA ALA A 54 -44.63 -111.49 -109.49
C ALA A 54 -45.03 -112.97 -109.67
N THR A 55 -44.29 -113.87 -109.03
CA THR A 55 -44.57 -115.32 -109.07
C THR A 55 -45.83 -115.69 -108.31
N ARG A 56 -46.14 -114.95 -107.23
CA ARG A 56 -47.32 -115.23 -106.40
C ARG A 56 -47.80 -113.99 -105.66
N ILE A 57 -49.12 -113.84 -105.62
CA ILE A 57 -49.80 -112.82 -104.81
C ILE A 57 -50.82 -113.52 -103.92
N ARG A 58 -50.82 -113.18 -102.63
CA ARG A 58 -51.83 -113.65 -101.67
C ARG A 58 -52.23 -112.52 -100.73
N ILE A 59 -53.51 -112.47 -100.42
CA ILE A 59 -54.02 -111.61 -99.35
C ILE A 59 -54.18 -112.45 -98.08
N THR A 60 -53.89 -111.87 -96.92
CA THR A 60 -54.13 -112.50 -95.62
C THR A 60 -55.63 -112.73 -95.41
N PHE A 61 -55.98 -113.68 -94.54
CA PHE A 61 -57.38 -114.06 -94.29
C PHE A 61 -58.23 -112.86 -93.80
N ASP A 62 -57.61 -111.91 -93.10
CA ASP A 62 -58.23 -110.70 -92.56
C ASP A 62 -58.25 -109.50 -93.53
N ASP A 63 -57.77 -109.69 -94.78
CA ASP A 63 -57.59 -108.64 -95.79
C ASP A 63 -56.66 -107.49 -95.32
N TYR A 64 -55.84 -107.65 -94.29
CA TYR A 64 -54.95 -106.58 -93.81
C TYR A 64 -53.68 -106.44 -94.61
N TYR A 65 -53.13 -107.56 -95.08
CA TYR A 65 -51.87 -107.54 -95.78
C TYR A 65 -51.98 -108.25 -97.12
N LEU A 66 -51.46 -107.59 -98.16
CA LEU A 66 -51.21 -108.20 -99.45
C LEU A 66 -49.73 -108.58 -99.52
N LEU A 67 -49.45 -109.87 -99.61
CA LEU A 67 -48.10 -110.39 -99.78
C LEU A 67 -47.85 -110.70 -101.25
N THR A 68 -46.72 -110.23 -101.75
CA THR A 68 -46.31 -110.41 -103.14
C THR A 68 -44.86 -110.89 -103.20
N CYS A 69 -44.61 -111.97 -103.93
CA CYS A 69 -43.28 -112.49 -104.18
C CYS A 69 -42.97 -112.43 -105.67
N SER A 70 -41.72 -112.13 -106.02
CA SER A 70 -41.26 -112.01 -107.41
C SER A 70 -40.08 -112.93 -107.69
N GLU A 71 -39.81 -113.15 -108.99
CA GLU A 71 -38.65 -113.89 -109.48
C GLU A 71 -37.32 -113.19 -109.14
N ASP A 72 -37.36 -111.89 -108.85
CA ASP A 72 -36.20 -111.13 -108.36
C ASP A 72 -35.80 -111.49 -106.91
N GLY A 73 -36.52 -112.42 -106.26
CA GLY A 73 -36.25 -112.88 -104.91
C GLY A 73 -36.78 -111.95 -103.81
N CYS A 74 -37.51 -110.90 -104.18
CA CYS A 74 -38.08 -109.96 -103.21
C CYS A 74 -39.50 -110.36 -102.78
N LEU A 75 -39.77 -110.15 -101.49
CA LEU A 75 -41.07 -110.24 -100.86
C LEU A 75 -41.49 -108.83 -100.42
N PHE A 76 -42.63 -108.36 -100.90
CA PHE A 76 -43.24 -107.11 -100.44
C PHE A 76 -44.57 -107.40 -99.73
N ILE A 77 -44.76 -106.72 -98.60
CA ILE A 77 -45.97 -106.78 -97.78
C ILE A 77 -46.61 -105.40 -97.81
N PHE A 78 -47.79 -105.30 -98.42
CA PHE A 78 -48.56 -104.06 -98.47
C PHE A 78 -49.63 -104.05 -97.39
N ASP A 79 -49.77 -102.91 -96.72
CA ASP A 79 -50.89 -102.64 -95.80
C ASP A 79 -52.14 -102.24 -96.61
N VAL A 80 -53.15 -103.11 -96.60
CA VAL A 80 -54.42 -102.91 -97.30
C VAL A 80 -55.41 -102.19 -96.39
N ARG A 81 -55.37 -100.86 -96.45
CA ARG A 81 -56.24 -100.00 -95.63
C ARG A 81 -57.61 -99.84 -96.26
N LYS A 82 -58.62 -100.56 -95.74
CA LYS A 82 -60.03 -100.30 -96.07
C LYS A 82 -60.50 -99.00 -95.41
N LYS A 83 -61.14 -98.12 -96.19
CA LYS A 83 -61.72 -96.86 -95.69
C LYS A 83 -62.98 -97.06 -94.84
N ASP A 84 -63.65 -98.22 -94.95
CA ASP A 84 -64.83 -98.60 -94.15
C ASP A 84 -64.69 -100.05 -93.64
N ARG A 85 -64.21 -100.23 -92.41
CA ARG A 85 -64.06 -101.56 -91.76
C ARG A 85 -65.36 -101.93 -91.02
N VAL A 86 -66.20 -102.76 -91.64
CA VAL A 86 -67.18 -103.59 -90.92
C VAL A 86 -66.67 -105.03 -90.98
N VAL A 87 -66.04 -105.49 -89.89
CA VAL A 87 -65.52 -106.86 -89.76
C VAL A 87 -66.71 -107.80 -89.59
N SER A 88 -66.81 -108.82 -90.46
CA SER A 88 -67.86 -109.83 -90.34
C SER A 88 -67.60 -110.70 -89.09
N LYS A 89 -68.66 -111.11 -88.38
CA LYS A 89 -68.58 -111.84 -87.11
C LYS A 89 -67.84 -113.19 -87.15
N ARG A 90 -67.38 -113.66 -88.32
CA ARG A 90 -66.77 -114.99 -88.50
C ARG A 90 -65.29 -115.07 -88.09
N ASP A 91 -64.60 -113.94 -87.91
CA ASP A 91 -63.13 -113.93 -87.71
C ASP A 91 -62.64 -113.86 -86.26
N LYS A 92 -63.54 -113.93 -85.26
CA LYS A 92 -63.17 -113.81 -83.83
C LYS A 92 -62.78 -115.12 -83.14
N GLU A 93 -62.93 -116.28 -83.78
CA GLU A 93 -62.82 -117.58 -83.09
C GLU A 93 -61.44 -118.28 -83.25
N ASN A 94 -60.53 -117.75 -84.09
CA ASN A 94 -59.27 -118.45 -84.45
C ASN A 94 -57.96 -117.69 -84.13
N VAL A 95 -57.90 -116.87 -83.06
CA VAL A 95 -56.66 -116.17 -82.67
C VAL A 95 -55.94 -116.93 -81.53
N LEU A 96 -54.72 -117.42 -81.78
CA LEU A 96 -53.84 -117.99 -80.74
C LEU A 96 -53.10 -116.87 -79.98
N HIS A 97 -52.97 -117.01 -78.65
CA HIS A 97 -52.24 -116.07 -77.79
C HIS A 97 -50.71 -116.33 -77.81
N PRO A 98 -49.86 -115.28 -77.66
CA PRO A 98 -48.41 -115.45 -77.49
C PRO A 98 -48.04 -116.08 -76.13
N ALA A 99 -46.88 -116.75 -76.05
CA ALA A 99 -46.43 -117.49 -74.87
C ALA A 99 -45.55 -116.64 -73.91
N ASP A 100 -45.78 -116.77 -72.61
CA ASP A 100 -45.12 -116.00 -71.52
C ASP A 100 -43.81 -116.63 -71.01
N GLU A 101 -43.38 -117.76 -71.57
CA GLU A 101 -42.20 -118.50 -71.09
C GLU A 101 -40.92 -118.08 -71.81
N ILE A 102 -39.89 -117.69 -71.04
CA ILE A 102 -38.56 -117.38 -71.54
C ILE A 102 -37.62 -118.56 -71.23
N LEU A 103 -37.19 -119.26 -72.27
CA LEU A 103 -36.26 -120.38 -72.16
C LEU A 103 -34.82 -119.87 -72.08
N VAL A 104 -34.17 -120.10 -70.94
CA VAL A 104 -32.73 -119.85 -70.73
C VAL A 104 -32.01 -121.15 -70.39
N THR A 105 -30.74 -121.24 -70.78
CA THR A 105 -29.91 -122.39 -70.42
C THR A 105 -29.54 -122.34 -68.95
N ARG A 106 -29.47 -123.50 -68.30
CA ARG A 106 -29.04 -123.63 -66.90
C ARG A 106 -27.67 -122.99 -66.65
N THR A 107 -26.76 -123.11 -67.62
CA THR A 107 -25.42 -122.49 -67.57
C THR A 107 -25.47 -120.97 -67.47
N PHE A 108 -26.35 -120.31 -68.23
CA PHE A 108 -26.51 -118.86 -68.19
C PHE A 108 -27.06 -118.39 -66.84
N LEU A 109 -28.00 -119.14 -66.27
CA LEU A 109 -28.58 -118.83 -64.96
C LEU A 109 -27.55 -119.01 -63.83
N ASP A 110 -26.75 -120.08 -63.88
CA ASP A 110 -25.67 -120.33 -62.92
C ASP A 110 -24.58 -119.24 -63.00
N GLU A 111 -24.17 -118.82 -64.21
CA GLU A 111 -23.21 -117.72 -64.40
C GLU A 111 -23.75 -116.38 -63.85
N LYS A 112 -25.03 -116.08 -64.07
CA LYS A 112 -25.67 -114.87 -63.54
C LYS A 112 -25.82 -114.90 -62.02
N GLN A 113 -26.10 -116.06 -61.45
CA GLN A 113 -26.13 -116.27 -60.00
C GLN A 113 -24.76 -115.95 -59.37
N VAL A 114 -23.67 -116.43 -59.98
CA VAL A 114 -22.30 -116.15 -59.52
C VAL A 114 -21.96 -114.66 -59.66
N GLN A 115 -22.35 -114.02 -60.77
CA GLN A 115 -22.15 -112.57 -60.95
C GLN A 115 -22.92 -111.74 -59.91
N LEU A 116 -24.16 -112.12 -59.61
CA LEU A 116 -24.97 -111.46 -58.57
C LEU A 116 -24.30 -111.55 -57.20
N GLN A 117 -23.85 -112.75 -56.81
CA GLN A 117 -23.17 -112.95 -55.53
C GLN A 117 -21.89 -112.12 -55.41
N GLU A 118 -21.12 -112.00 -56.49
CA GLU A 118 -19.91 -111.16 -56.49
C GLU A 118 -20.26 -109.67 -56.41
N LEU A 119 -21.30 -109.20 -57.11
CA LEU A 119 -21.77 -107.82 -56.97
C LEU A 119 -22.30 -107.54 -55.56
N GLU A 120 -23.06 -108.45 -54.96
CA GLU A 120 -23.54 -108.35 -53.59
C GLU A 120 -22.36 -108.23 -52.61
N ARG A 121 -21.34 -109.07 -52.76
CA ARG A 121 -20.09 -109.00 -51.98
C ARG A 121 -19.40 -107.65 -52.14
N GLN A 122 -19.31 -107.12 -53.36
CA GLN A 122 -18.72 -105.81 -53.62
C GLN A 122 -19.52 -104.66 -53.00
N VAL A 123 -20.85 -104.74 -53.02
CA VAL A 123 -21.73 -103.75 -52.38
C VAL A 123 -21.54 -103.79 -50.86
N GLU A 124 -21.50 -104.97 -50.25
CA GLU A 124 -21.23 -105.12 -48.82
C GLU A 124 -19.85 -104.57 -48.42
N GLU A 125 -18.82 -104.86 -49.23
CA GLU A 125 -17.46 -104.38 -49.02
C GLU A 125 -17.38 -102.84 -49.13
N LEU A 126 -17.99 -102.26 -50.17
CA LEU A 126 -18.07 -100.81 -50.34
C LEU A 126 -18.85 -100.13 -49.21
N THR A 127 -19.98 -100.71 -48.81
CA THR A 127 -20.80 -100.18 -47.71
C THR A 127 -20.00 -100.20 -46.41
N SER A 128 -19.34 -101.32 -46.10
CA SER A 128 -18.47 -101.45 -44.93
C SER A 128 -17.32 -100.45 -44.95
N ARG A 129 -16.72 -100.20 -46.13
CA ARG A 129 -15.65 -99.21 -46.30
C ARG A 129 -16.14 -97.78 -46.09
N ILE A 130 -17.32 -97.43 -46.62
CA ILE A 130 -17.94 -96.11 -46.44
C ILE A 130 -18.27 -95.87 -44.97
N ASP A 131 -18.89 -96.85 -44.31
CA ASP A 131 -19.22 -96.78 -42.88
C ASP A 131 -17.97 -96.60 -42.02
N PHE A 132 -16.90 -97.34 -42.32
CA PHE A 132 -15.62 -97.18 -41.65
C PHE A 132 -15.06 -95.76 -41.84
N GLN A 133 -15.07 -95.23 -43.07
CA GLN A 133 -14.58 -93.89 -43.37
C GLN A 133 -15.39 -92.80 -42.66
N LEU A 134 -16.72 -92.92 -42.64
CA LEU A 134 -17.59 -91.99 -41.93
C LEU A 134 -17.31 -91.99 -40.44
N ARG A 135 -17.24 -93.18 -39.81
CA ARG A 135 -16.91 -93.30 -38.38
C ARG A 135 -15.53 -92.74 -38.06
N HIS A 136 -14.54 -93.01 -38.92
CA HIS A 136 -13.19 -92.48 -38.74
C HIS A 136 -13.18 -90.95 -38.82
N ARG A 137 -13.84 -90.36 -39.81
CA ARG A 137 -13.95 -88.90 -39.97
C ARG A 137 -14.68 -88.26 -38.79
N ASP A 138 -15.79 -88.85 -38.34
CA ASP A 138 -16.56 -88.34 -37.20
C ASP A 138 -15.76 -88.45 -35.89
N SER A 139 -15.02 -89.53 -35.70
CA SER A 139 -14.10 -89.68 -34.57
C SER A 139 -13.01 -88.61 -34.61
N TYR A 140 -12.37 -88.43 -35.77
CA TYR A 140 -11.31 -87.43 -35.95
C TYR A 140 -11.81 -86.00 -35.68
N HIS A 141 -12.98 -85.64 -36.20
CA HIS A 141 -13.54 -84.31 -35.94
C HIS A 141 -13.97 -84.13 -34.48
N LYS A 142 -14.52 -85.16 -33.83
CA LYS A 142 -14.86 -85.11 -32.40
C LYS A 142 -13.61 -84.90 -31.54
N GLU A 143 -12.55 -85.65 -31.82
CA GLU A 143 -11.26 -85.52 -31.13
C GLU A 143 -10.68 -84.12 -31.35
N LYS A 144 -10.66 -83.62 -32.59
CA LYS A 144 -10.16 -82.27 -32.89
C LYS A 144 -10.97 -81.17 -32.20
N MET A 145 -12.30 -81.32 -32.10
CA MET A 145 -13.16 -80.39 -31.37
C MET A 145 -12.90 -80.43 -29.87
N ALA A 146 -12.70 -81.62 -29.29
CA ALA A 146 -12.36 -81.77 -27.88
C ALA A 146 -11.01 -81.12 -27.55
N GLU A 147 -9.97 -81.36 -28.37
CA GLU A 147 -8.66 -80.73 -28.21
C GLU A 147 -8.75 -79.19 -28.28
N LEU A 148 -9.54 -78.65 -29.22
CA LEU A 148 -9.76 -77.20 -29.33
C LEU A 148 -10.50 -76.63 -28.13
N GLN A 149 -11.53 -77.33 -27.64
CA GLN A 149 -12.28 -76.92 -26.45
C GLN A 149 -11.41 -76.92 -25.20
N GLU A 150 -10.59 -77.96 -25.02
CA GLU A 150 -9.65 -78.06 -23.91
C GLU A 150 -8.61 -76.94 -23.96
N ARG A 151 -7.98 -76.74 -25.12
CA ARG A 151 -6.99 -75.66 -25.30
C ARG A 151 -7.57 -74.27 -25.03
N TYR A 152 -8.75 -73.96 -25.56
CA TYR A 152 -9.40 -72.67 -25.28
C TYR A 152 -9.84 -72.56 -23.82
N GLY A 153 -10.23 -73.66 -23.19
CA GLY A 153 -10.52 -73.70 -21.75
C GLY A 153 -9.28 -73.33 -20.92
N GLU A 154 -8.13 -73.95 -21.22
CA GLU A 154 -6.85 -73.65 -20.58
C GLU A 154 -6.41 -72.20 -20.81
N GLU A 155 -6.52 -71.69 -22.03
CA GLU A 155 -6.18 -70.29 -22.36
C GLU A 155 -7.06 -69.30 -21.59
N ILE A 156 -8.37 -69.57 -21.48
CA ILE A 156 -9.31 -68.76 -20.69
C ILE A 156 -8.95 -68.81 -19.19
N GLU A 157 -8.66 -69.98 -18.64
CA GLU A 157 -8.27 -70.10 -17.24
C GLU A 157 -6.93 -69.40 -16.94
N ALA A 158 -5.95 -69.54 -17.82
CA ALA A 158 -4.66 -68.87 -17.68
C ALA A 158 -4.83 -67.35 -17.68
N GLU A 159 -5.62 -66.80 -18.60
CA GLU A 159 -5.87 -65.35 -18.66
C GLU A 159 -6.67 -64.87 -17.45
N ARG A 160 -7.64 -65.66 -16.95
CA ARG A 160 -8.36 -65.35 -15.70
C ARG A 160 -7.43 -65.29 -14.50
N ARG A 161 -6.51 -66.26 -14.35
CA ARG A 161 -5.52 -66.26 -13.26
C ARG A 161 -4.62 -65.04 -13.35
N LYS A 162 -4.14 -64.70 -14.55
CA LYS A 162 -3.32 -63.51 -14.78
C LYS A 162 -4.07 -62.22 -14.45
N PHE A 163 -5.34 -62.13 -14.83
CA PHE A 163 -6.19 -60.99 -14.48
C PHE A 163 -6.37 -60.85 -12.96
N GLU A 164 -6.62 -61.94 -12.24
CA GLU A 164 -6.79 -61.88 -10.78
C GLU A 164 -5.50 -61.44 -10.08
N VAL A 165 -4.34 -61.96 -10.48
CA VAL A 165 -3.03 -61.52 -9.95
C VAL A 165 -2.79 -60.04 -10.21
N LEU A 166 -3.00 -59.56 -11.44
CA LEU A 166 -2.85 -58.13 -11.78
C LEU A 166 -3.82 -57.24 -10.98
N ARG A 167 -5.03 -57.74 -10.70
CA ARG A 167 -6.03 -57.03 -9.90
C ARG A 167 -5.59 -56.93 -8.44
N GLU A 168 -5.06 -58.00 -7.87
CA GLU A 168 -4.52 -58.02 -6.50
C GLU A 168 -3.30 -57.12 -6.37
N GLU A 169 -2.33 -57.22 -7.29
CA GLU A 169 -1.14 -56.34 -7.33
C GLU A 169 -1.53 -54.87 -7.44
N LYS A 170 -2.52 -54.57 -8.29
CA LYS A 170 -3.06 -53.22 -8.41
C LYS A 170 -3.65 -52.74 -7.07
N ALA A 171 -4.52 -53.52 -6.44
CA ALA A 171 -5.14 -53.15 -5.18
C ALA A 171 -4.11 -52.97 -4.04
N GLU A 172 -3.09 -53.82 -3.99
CA GLU A 172 -1.99 -53.69 -3.03
C GLU A 172 -1.17 -52.42 -3.29
N SER A 173 -0.90 -52.08 -4.55
CA SER A 173 -0.20 -50.86 -4.91
C SER A 173 -1.00 -49.60 -4.57
N GLU A 174 -2.31 -49.59 -4.85
CA GLU A 174 -3.22 -48.48 -4.51
C GLU A 174 -3.23 -48.24 -3.00
N THR A 175 -3.36 -49.32 -2.20
CA THR A 175 -3.32 -49.24 -0.74
C THR A 175 -1.99 -48.65 -0.24
N LYS A 176 -0.85 -49.11 -0.76
CA LYS A 176 0.48 -48.57 -0.39
C LYS A 176 0.62 -47.09 -0.73
N TYR A 177 0.11 -46.66 -1.88
CA TYR A 177 0.16 -45.25 -2.27
C TYR A 177 -0.74 -44.39 -1.40
N GLU A 178 -1.94 -44.85 -1.07
CA GLU A 178 -2.87 -44.16 -0.17
C GLU A 178 -2.26 -44.00 1.24
N GLU A 179 -1.66 -45.06 1.78
CA GLU A 179 -0.96 -45.02 3.06
C GLU A 179 0.26 -44.08 3.02
N GLY A 180 1.02 -44.10 1.92
CA GLY A 180 2.15 -43.21 1.71
C GLY A 180 1.75 -41.73 1.66
N ILE A 181 0.68 -41.41 0.94
CA ILE A 181 0.12 -40.05 0.88
C ILE A 181 -0.36 -39.62 2.26
N ARG A 182 -1.14 -40.47 2.96
CA ARG A 182 -1.62 -40.16 4.31
C ARG A 182 -0.47 -39.91 5.29
N GLY A 183 0.59 -40.72 5.26
CA GLY A 183 1.77 -40.52 6.10
C GLY A 183 2.52 -39.21 5.79
N LEU A 184 2.63 -38.85 4.51
CA LEU A 184 3.20 -37.56 4.09
C LEU A 184 2.34 -36.39 4.57
N GLU A 185 1.02 -36.48 4.49
CA GLU A 185 0.09 -35.45 4.96
C GLU A 185 0.16 -35.29 6.49
N GLU A 186 0.17 -36.39 7.24
CA GLU A 186 0.30 -36.37 8.70
C GLU A 186 1.63 -35.77 9.15
N THR A 187 2.75 -36.17 8.51
CA THR A 187 4.08 -35.64 8.84
C THR A 187 4.21 -34.16 8.50
N HIS A 188 3.72 -33.74 7.34
CA HIS A 188 3.71 -32.32 6.95
C HIS A 188 2.81 -31.49 7.87
N SER A 189 1.64 -32.00 8.23
CA SER A 189 0.73 -31.35 9.18
C SER A 189 1.39 -31.19 10.56
N ALA A 190 2.05 -32.23 11.07
CA ALA A 190 2.76 -32.17 12.34
C ALA A 190 3.90 -31.15 12.32
N GLN A 191 4.73 -31.14 11.27
CA GLN A 191 5.81 -30.16 11.09
C GLN A 191 5.30 -28.73 11.01
N THR A 192 4.20 -28.51 10.29
CA THR A 192 3.56 -27.19 10.18
C THR A 192 3.08 -26.71 11.56
N GLN A 193 2.42 -27.59 12.31
CA GLN A 193 1.92 -27.27 13.64
C GLN A 193 3.04 -26.98 14.64
N GLU A 194 4.13 -27.76 14.61
CA GLU A 194 5.31 -27.52 15.44
C GLU A 194 5.98 -26.17 15.12
N LEU A 195 6.08 -25.84 13.83
CA LEU A 195 6.63 -24.56 13.37
C LEU A 195 5.75 -23.39 13.81
N GLU A 196 4.44 -23.49 13.66
CA GLU A 196 3.47 -22.49 14.14
C GLU A 196 3.59 -22.28 15.66
N GLN A 197 3.66 -23.36 16.44
CA GLN A 197 3.83 -23.28 17.89
C GLN A 197 5.16 -22.60 18.26
N SER A 198 6.26 -22.93 17.57
CA SER A 198 7.56 -22.29 17.78
C SER A 198 7.50 -20.78 17.52
N PHE A 199 6.85 -20.35 16.45
CA PHE A 199 6.69 -18.93 16.14
C PHE A 199 5.76 -18.22 17.13
N GLN A 200 4.66 -18.85 17.53
CA GLN A 200 3.76 -18.32 18.56
C GLN A 200 4.50 -18.11 19.89
N GLN A 201 5.34 -19.06 20.30
CA GLN A 201 6.15 -18.93 21.50
C GLN A 201 7.16 -17.78 21.39
N LYS A 202 7.88 -17.67 20.26
CA LYS A 202 8.82 -16.55 20.02
C LYS A 202 8.11 -15.20 20.08
N MET A 203 6.94 -15.09 19.45
CA MET A 203 6.14 -13.88 19.48
C MET A 203 5.67 -13.53 20.90
N LEU A 204 5.25 -14.50 21.69
CA LEU A 204 4.87 -14.29 23.10
C LEU A 204 6.04 -13.75 23.91
N VAL A 205 7.23 -14.33 23.76
CA VAL A 205 8.46 -13.88 24.45
C VAL A 205 8.81 -12.45 24.04
N GLU A 206 8.74 -12.11 22.75
CA GLU A 206 9.06 -10.77 22.27
C GLU A 206 8.03 -9.73 22.75
N VAL A 207 6.74 -10.09 22.81
CA VAL A 207 5.69 -9.24 23.40
C VAL A 207 5.98 -8.99 24.89
N GLN A 208 6.35 -10.01 25.66
CA GLN A 208 6.71 -9.85 27.06
C GLN A 208 7.96 -8.95 27.22
N ARG A 209 8.96 -9.11 26.36
CA ARG A 209 10.17 -8.28 26.35
C ARG A 209 9.84 -6.82 26.05
N TYR A 210 8.99 -6.57 25.05
CA TYR A 210 8.52 -5.23 24.70
C TYR A 210 7.75 -4.59 25.85
N GLN A 211 6.83 -5.33 26.48
CA GLN A 211 6.07 -4.84 27.64
C GLN A 211 6.99 -4.47 28.80
N LYS A 212 7.98 -5.31 29.11
CA LYS A 212 8.97 -5.00 30.15
C LYS A 212 9.76 -3.74 29.82
N LEU A 213 10.25 -3.62 28.58
CA LEU A 213 11.00 -2.44 28.14
C LEU A 213 10.15 -1.17 28.19
N ALA A 214 8.87 -1.25 27.80
CA ALA A 214 7.95 -0.13 27.88
C ALA A 214 7.70 0.32 29.33
N GLN A 215 7.59 -0.63 30.27
CA GLN A 215 7.48 -0.35 31.70
C GLN A 215 8.76 0.28 32.26
N ASP A 216 9.93 -0.24 31.91
CA ASP A 216 11.22 0.30 32.34
C ASP A 216 11.43 1.73 31.80
N LEU A 217 11.07 1.99 30.53
CA LEU A 217 11.13 3.32 29.92
C LEU A 217 10.22 4.32 30.65
N GLU A 218 8.99 3.93 30.96
CA GLU A 218 8.05 4.80 31.68
C GLU A 218 8.56 5.09 33.10
N ARG A 219 9.14 4.10 33.78
CA ARG A 219 9.77 4.30 35.10
C ARG A 219 10.93 5.29 35.02
N GLU A 220 11.86 5.10 34.09
CA GLU A 220 13.01 6.01 33.91
C GLU A 220 12.56 7.43 33.54
N LYS A 221 11.55 7.54 32.68
CA LYS A 221 10.97 8.84 32.32
C LYS A 221 10.37 9.55 33.55
N GLN A 222 9.62 8.84 34.39
CA GLN A 222 9.06 9.41 35.61
C GLN A 222 10.15 9.83 36.60
N GLU A 223 11.18 9.02 36.79
CA GLU A 223 12.32 9.36 37.64
C GLU A 223 13.05 10.61 37.12
N TRP A 224 13.28 10.69 35.81
CA TRP A 224 13.91 11.85 35.18
C TRP A 224 13.06 13.11 35.31
N GLU A 225 11.75 13.02 35.07
CA GLU A 225 10.82 14.15 35.24
C GLU A 225 10.80 14.65 36.69
N GLN A 226 10.81 13.74 37.67
CA GLN A 226 10.88 14.10 39.08
C GLN A 226 12.19 14.79 39.44
N GLN A 227 13.33 14.26 39.00
CA GLN A 227 14.65 14.85 39.23
C GLN A 227 14.75 16.23 38.56
N HIS A 228 14.28 16.35 37.33
CA HIS A 228 14.25 17.62 36.59
C HIS A 228 13.37 18.65 37.31
N ALA A 229 12.15 18.27 37.72
CA ALA A 229 11.25 19.15 38.45
C ALA A 229 11.84 19.59 39.80
N ALA A 230 12.51 18.68 40.53
CA ALA A 230 13.20 19.00 41.78
C ALA A 230 14.33 20.02 41.56
N LEU A 231 15.18 19.79 40.56
CA LEU A 231 16.28 20.69 40.21
C LEU A 231 15.77 22.09 39.79
N VAL A 232 14.71 22.15 38.98
CA VAL A 232 14.09 23.41 38.58
C VAL A 232 13.53 24.15 39.80
N ARG A 233 12.86 23.46 40.73
CA ARG A 233 12.35 24.05 41.96
C ARG A 233 13.47 24.59 42.86
N GLU A 234 14.54 23.83 43.02
CA GLU A 234 15.71 24.25 43.80
C GLU A 234 16.36 25.49 43.17
N HIS A 235 16.60 25.47 41.86
CA HIS A 235 17.16 26.60 41.14
C HIS A 235 16.27 27.85 41.24
N GLN A 236 14.95 27.69 41.08
CA GLN A 236 13.99 28.78 41.27
C GLN A 236 14.02 29.34 42.69
N ALA A 237 14.16 28.49 43.71
CA ALA A 237 14.26 28.91 45.10
C ALA A 237 15.56 29.71 45.35
N VAL A 238 16.68 29.27 44.79
CA VAL A 238 17.97 30.00 44.88
C VAL A 238 17.87 31.36 44.19
N VAL A 239 17.34 31.41 42.96
CA VAL A 239 17.14 32.67 42.23
C VAL A 239 16.21 33.61 42.99
N ARG A 240 15.13 33.08 43.60
CA ARG A 240 14.21 33.89 44.40
C ARG A 240 14.91 34.47 45.64
N ARG A 241 15.67 33.66 46.39
CA ARG A 241 16.48 34.13 47.53
C ARG A 241 17.47 35.21 47.13
N MET A 242 18.22 35.00 46.05
CA MET A 242 19.15 36.01 45.54
C MET A 242 18.43 37.32 45.19
N ARG A 243 17.26 37.25 44.54
CA ARG A 243 16.47 38.45 44.23
C ARG A 243 16.01 39.16 45.50
N GLU A 244 15.47 38.43 46.46
CA GLU A 244 15.02 38.97 47.75
C GLU A 244 16.18 39.64 48.50
N ASP A 245 17.36 39.00 48.53
CA ASP A 245 18.57 39.56 49.14
C ASP A 245 19.02 40.84 48.43
N PHE A 246 19.06 40.85 47.10
CA PHE A 246 19.44 42.04 46.31
C PHE A 246 18.43 43.18 46.46
N GLU A 247 17.13 42.89 46.45
CA GLU A 247 16.07 43.86 46.70
C GLU A 247 16.18 44.44 48.12
N GLY A 248 16.45 43.59 49.12
CA GLY A 248 16.72 44.02 50.49
C GLY A 248 17.94 44.94 50.61
N HIS A 249 19.05 44.61 49.95
CA HIS A 249 20.25 45.46 49.91
C HIS A 249 19.98 46.78 49.20
N GLN A 250 19.25 46.76 48.07
CA GLN A 250 18.85 48.00 47.38
C GLN A 250 17.98 48.87 48.27
N GLN A 251 17.01 48.30 48.98
CA GLN A 251 16.15 49.05 49.87
C GLN A 251 16.94 49.66 51.03
N SER A 252 17.82 48.88 51.68
CA SER A 252 18.70 49.38 52.74
C SER A 252 19.60 50.53 52.25
N ASN A 253 20.17 50.40 51.04
CA ASN A 253 20.98 51.47 50.44
C ASN A 253 20.15 52.73 50.14
N ARG A 254 18.91 52.59 49.64
CA ARG A 254 17.99 53.72 49.45
C ARG A 254 17.66 54.40 50.78
N ASP A 255 17.34 53.62 51.81
CA ASP A 255 17.03 54.15 53.14
C ASP A 255 18.25 54.88 53.74
N ALA A 256 19.46 54.34 53.54
CA ALA A 256 20.71 54.99 53.96
C ALA A 256 20.95 56.30 53.19
N GLN A 257 20.73 56.30 51.88
CA GLN A 257 20.82 57.50 51.04
C GLN A 257 19.82 58.57 51.51
N ASP A 258 18.57 58.20 51.76
CA ASP A 258 17.53 59.11 52.25
C ASP A 258 17.89 59.69 53.63
N ARG A 259 18.46 58.87 54.52
CA ARG A 259 18.98 59.35 55.82
C ARG A 259 20.07 60.39 55.65
N ILE A 260 21.08 60.11 54.83
CA ILE A 260 22.19 61.04 54.55
C ILE A 260 21.66 62.34 53.94
N VAL A 261 20.71 62.27 53.01
CA VAL A 261 20.08 63.46 52.40
C VAL A 261 19.37 64.29 53.46
N ARG A 262 18.58 63.66 54.34
CA ARG A 262 17.89 64.37 55.44
C ARG A 262 18.86 64.99 56.43
N GLU A 263 19.93 64.28 56.80
CA GLU A 263 20.98 64.80 57.67
C GLU A 263 21.71 65.99 57.04
N LYS A 264 22.07 65.88 55.75
CA LYS A 264 22.69 66.96 54.98
C LYS A 264 21.78 68.19 54.92
N ASP A 265 20.48 68.01 54.63
CA ASP A 265 19.53 69.11 54.57
C ASP A 265 19.31 69.76 55.95
N ARG A 266 19.26 68.96 57.02
CA ARG A 266 19.17 69.46 58.40
C ARG A 266 20.42 70.26 58.78
N ALA A 267 21.61 69.73 58.50
CA ALA A 267 22.88 70.40 58.75
C ALA A 267 22.99 71.71 57.95
N TYR A 268 22.54 71.70 56.69
CA TYR A 268 22.51 72.90 55.85
C TYR A 268 21.57 73.98 56.42
N ARG A 269 20.36 73.61 56.85
CA ARG A 269 19.43 74.54 57.52
C ARG A 269 20.00 75.11 58.81
N GLN A 270 20.56 74.25 59.67
CA GLN A 270 21.21 74.69 60.90
C GLN A 270 22.37 75.65 60.62
N HIS A 271 23.19 75.36 59.60
CA HIS A 271 24.28 76.22 59.21
C HIS A 271 23.78 77.58 58.69
N GLN A 272 22.74 77.59 57.85
CA GLN A 272 22.11 78.84 57.38
C GLN A 272 21.50 79.66 58.52
N GLU A 273 20.79 79.03 59.45
CA GLU A 273 20.25 79.70 60.65
C GLU A 273 21.37 80.27 61.52
N THR A 274 22.45 79.51 61.73
CA THR A 274 23.64 79.97 62.47
C THR A 274 24.29 81.17 61.78
N LEU A 275 24.42 81.14 60.45
CA LEU A 275 24.99 82.24 59.68
C LEU A 275 24.11 83.50 59.77
N GLN A 276 22.80 83.36 59.64
CA GLN A 276 21.86 84.47 59.82
C GLN A 276 21.89 85.07 61.23
N GLN A 277 22.05 84.23 62.26
CA GLN A 277 22.22 84.72 63.64
C GLN A 277 23.53 85.50 63.78
N LEU A 278 24.63 84.97 63.27
CA LEU A 278 25.94 85.62 63.29
C LEU A 278 25.93 86.96 62.52
N GLU A 279 25.28 87.00 61.35
CA GLU A 279 25.10 88.23 60.57
C GLU A 279 24.30 89.28 61.36
N ARG A 280 23.20 88.89 61.99
CA ARG A 280 22.39 89.81 62.83
C ARG A 280 23.15 90.31 64.06
N ASP A 281 23.93 89.45 64.69
CA ASP A 281 24.75 89.83 65.85
C ASP A 281 25.89 90.78 65.41
N ALA A 282 26.53 90.51 64.28
CA ALA A 282 27.54 91.40 63.70
C ALA A 282 26.94 92.76 63.28
N ASP A 283 25.75 92.77 62.68
CA ASP A 283 25.04 94.01 62.33
C ASP A 283 24.68 94.83 63.58
N ARG A 284 24.22 94.17 64.65
CA ARG A 284 23.97 94.81 65.95
C ARG A 284 25.25 95.38 66.55
N GLU A 285 26.35 94.63 66.56
CA GLU A 285 27.65 95.14 67.03
C GLU A 285 28.10 96.38 66.24
N ILE A 286 27.87 96.38 64.92
CA ILE A 286 28.15 97.55 64.06
C ILE A 286 27.26 98.73 64.43
N GLU A 287 25.97 98.52 64.68
CA GLU A 287 25.04 99.58 65.13
C GLU A 287 25.42 100.13 66.50
N GLU A 288 25.72 99.26 67.47
CA GLU A 288 26.18 99.66 68.82
C GLU A 288 27.49 100.46 68.75
N LEU A 289 28.43 100.04 67.90
CA LEU A 289 29.66 100.80 67.65
C LEU A 289 29.36 102.16 67.02
N LYS A 290 28.48 102.23 66.01
CA LYS A 290 28.07 103.50 65.39
C LYS A 290 27.44 104.44 66.41
N GLU A 291 26.50 103.97 67.23
CA GLU A 291 25.87 104.75 68.28
C GLU A 291 26.90 105.26 69.31
N ALA A 292 27.83 104.41 69.74
CA ALA A 292 28.89 104.80 70.66
C ALA A 292 29.82 105.88 70.05
N TYR A 293 30.15 105.77 68.77
CA TYR A 293 30.94 106.79 68.07
C TYR A 293 30.15 108.08 67.81
N GLU A 294 28.85 108.00 67.52
CA GLU A 294 27.98 109.17 67.39
C GLU A 294 27.82 109.91 68.72
N GLN A 295 27.65 109.18 69.83
CA GLN A 295 27.62 109.77 71.18
C GLN A 295 28.96 110.44 71.52
N ARG A 296 30.10 109.80 71.23
CA ARG A 296 31.42 110.43 71.40
C ARG A 296 31.56 111.69 70.54
N LEU A 297 31.11 111.64 69.29
CA LEU A 297 31.15 112.80 68.39
C LEU A 297 30.23 113.93 68.88
N ALA A 298 29.06 113.60 69.45
CA ALA A 298 28.16 114.57 70.06
C ALA A 298 28.81 115.22 71.29
N GLN A 299 29.43 114.42 72.16
CA GLN A 299 30.19 114.92 73.32
C GLN A 299 31.33 115.85 72.88
N GLU A 300 32.12 115.47 71.87
CA GLU A 300 33.17 116.35 71.34
C GLU A 300 32.60 117.64 70.73
N LYS A 301 31.45 117.58 70.04
CA LYS A 301 30.77 118.77 69.52
C LYS A 301 30.30 119.69 70.65
N ASP A 302 29.70 119.16 71.69
CA ASP A 302 29.26 119.91 72.87
C ASP A 302 30.45 120.51 73.63
N GLU A 303 31.54 119.75 73.80
CA GLU A 303 32.78 120.27 74.36
C GLU A 303 33.38 121.37 73.49
N LYS A 304 33.37 121.22 72.16
CA LYS A 304 33.83 122.25 71.23
C LYS A 304 32.98 123.51 71.33
N VAL A 305 31.65 123.39 71.47
CA VAL A 305 30.74 124.52 71.71
C VAL A 305 31.04 125.17 73.06
N ARG A 306 31.23 124.38 74.12
CA ARG A 306 31.59 124.86 75.46
C ARG A 306 32.92 125.62 75.45
N LEU A 307 33.95 125.06 74.82
CA LEU A 307 35.27 125.70 74.65
C LEU A 307 35.17 126.98 73.81
N ARG A 308 34.32 127.02 72.78
CA ARG A 308 34.05 128.24 72.00
C ARG A 308 33.34 129.31 72.83
N GLY A 309 32.41 128.91 73.71
CA GLY A 309 31.77 129.79 74.70
C GLY A 309 32.78 130.35 75.70
N GLN A 310 33.64 129.50 76.26
CA GLN A 310 34.73 129.91 77.14
C GLN A 310 35.73 130.84 76.44
N ALA A 311 36.11 130.56 75.19
CA ALA A 311 36.96 131.44 74.39
C ALA A 311 36.31 132.82 74.14
N GLY A 312 34.99 132.87 73.95
CA GLY A 312 34.22 134.12 73.85
C GLY A 312 34.20 134.92 75.14
N ILE A 313 34.04 134.25 76.29
CA ILE A 313 34.13 134.86 77.62
C ILE A 313 35.54 135.38 77.88
N HIS A 314 36.58 134.58 77.59
CA HIS A 314 37.97 134.99 77.76
C HIS A 314 38.35 136.17 76.87
N ARG A 315 37.81 136.28 75.64
CA ARG A 315 37.99 137.47 74.79
C ARG A 315 37.38 138.73 75.42
N LYS A 316 36.14 138.65 75.91
CA LYS A 316 35.49 139.75 76.64
C LYS A 316 36.27 140.16 77.88
N HIS A 317 36.74 139.17 78.65
CA HIS A 317 37.51 139.42 79.86
C HIS A 317 38.88 140.04 79.56
N HIS A 318 39.53 139.61 78.47
CA HIS A 318 40.77 140.21 77.99
C HIS A 318 40.58 141.67 77.56
N ASP A 319 39.51 141.99 76.84
CA ASP A 319 39.20 143.36 76.41
C ASP A 319 38.85 144.29 77.59
N ASP A 320 38.13 143.79 78.59
CA ASP A 320 37.84 144.54 79.83
C ASP A 320 39.10 144.78 80.68
N LEU A 321 39.98 143.78 80.81
CA LEU A 321 41.28 143.95 81.47
C LEU A 321 42.17 144.96 80.72
N LYS A 322 42.11 144.98 79.38
CA LYS A 322 42.82 145.97 78.56
C LYS A 322 42.32 147.40 78.82
N ARG A 323 41.00 147.59 78.91
CA ARG A 323 40.38 148.89 79.27
C ARG A 323 40.72 149.32 80.70
N GLN A 324 40.78 148.39 81.65
CA GLN A 324 41.21 148.70 83.02
C GLN A 324 42.70 149.06 83.09
N MET A 325 43.55 148.41 82.29
CA MET A 325 44.96 148.71 82.18
C MET A 325 45.23 150.11 81.61
N GLU A 326 44.48 150.54 80.59
CA GLU A 326 44.61 151.91 80.08
C GLU A 326 44.18 152.96 81.11
N ARG A 327 43.05 152.74 81.80
CA ARG A 327 42.61 153.64 82.89
C ARG A 327 43.64 153.74 84.00
N LYS A 328 44.23 152.61 84.41
CA LYS A 328 45.31 152.57 85.41
C LYS A 328 46.58 153.28 84.91
N LYS A 329 46.92 153.20 83.62
CA LYS A 329 48.06 153.94 83.05
C LYS A 329 47.85 155.45 83.06
N ASP A 330 46.64 155.91 82.75
CA ASP A 330 46.30 157.34 82.81
C ASP A 330 46.26 157.87 84.24
N ASP A 331 45.79 157.07 85.20
CA ASP A 331 45.85 157.42 86.63
C ASP A 331 47.30 157.50 87.15
N VAL A 332 48.18 156.60 86.71
CA VAL A 332 49.63 156.66 87.05
C VAL A 332 50.27 157.94 86.49
N ARG A 333 50.00 158.30 85.23
CA ARG A 333 50.51 159.55 84.65
C ARG A 333 50.04 160.79 85.41
N ARG A 334 48.78 160.82 85.84
CA ARG A 334 48.23 161.92 86.65
C ARG A 334 48.89 162.03 88.02
N GLU A 335 49.20 160.90 88.67
CA GLU A 335 49.90 160.93 89.95
C GLU A 335 51.40 161.23 89.82
N GLU A 336 52.05 160.87 88.70
CA GLU A 336 53.43 161.28 88.41
C GLU A 336 53.55 162.81 88.24
N GLU A 337 52.62 163.48 87.55
CA GLU A 337 52.59 164.95 87.43
C GLU A 337 52.32 165.65 88.79
N LYS A 338 51.46 165.06 89.62
CA LYS A 338 51.22 165.57 91.00
C LYS A 338 52.42 165.36 91.92
N ASN A 339 53.18 164.28 91.75
CA ASN A 339 54.41 164.07 92.53
C ASN A 339 55.50 165.05 92.11
N ARG A 340 55.66 165.31 90.81
CA ARG A 340 56.66 166.27 90.30
C ARG A 340 56.42 167.69 90.83
N THR A 341 55.16 168.13 90.88
CA THR A 341 54.78 169.44 91.45
C THR A 341 54.92 169.51 92.98
N LYS A 342 54.83 168.37 93.68
CA LYS A 342 55.11 168.29 95.13
C LYS A 342 56.62 168.28 95.41
N GLU A 343 57.42 167.61 94.60
CA GLU A 343 58.89 167.63 94.72
C GLU A 343 59.47 169.03 94.47
N GLU A 344 58.96 169.77 93.47
CA GLU A 344 59.36 171.16 93.24
C GLU A 344 59.04 172.09 94.43
N LYS A 345 57.89 171.86 95.10
CA LYS A 345 57.52 172.57 96.34
C LYS A 345 58.39 172.19 97.54
N ILE A 346 58.82 170.93 97.64
CA ILE A 346 59.72 170.47 98.71
C ILE A 346 61.11 171.11 98.57
N VAL A 347 61.62 171.23 97.34
CA VAL A 347 62.94 171.87 97.09
C VAL A 347 62.92 173.37 97.43
N THR A 348 61.82 174.07 97.19
CA THR A 348 61.68 175.49 97.57
C THR A 348 61.59 175.66 99.09
N LEU A 349 60.77 174.84 99.76
CA LEU A 349 60.61 174.90 101.23
C LEU A 349 61.87 174.47 101.99
N MET A 350 62.69 173.56 101.43
CA MET A 350 63.99 173.21 102.02
C MET A 350 65.01 174.36 101.93
N LYS A 351 65.00 175.15 100.85
CA LYS A 351 65.86 176.34 100.74
C LYS A 351 65.46 177.45 101.73
N ASP A 352 64.16 177.63 101.98
CA ASP A 352 63.66 178.58 102.97
C ASP A 352 63.99 178.13 104.41
N LYS A 353 63.95 176.81 104.68
CA LYS A 353 64.35 176.23 105.96
C LYS A 353 65.83 176.50 106.28
N ASP A 354 66.72 176.25 105.33
CA ASP A 354 68.17 176.45 105.51
C ASP A 354 68.55 177.92 105.68
N SER A 355 67.80 178.84 105.05
CA SER A 355 67.97 180.28 105.26
C SER A 355 67.58 180.70 106.68
N ASN A 356 66.42 180.23 107.16
CA ASN A 356 65.93 180.55 108.49
C ASN A 356 66.77 179.91 109.61
N GLU A 357 67.33 178.71 109.42
CA GLU A 357 68.24 178.09 110.40
C GLU A 357 69.57 178.84 110.53
N LYS A 358 70.07 179.48 109.46
CA LYS A 358 71.26 180.35 109.53
C LYS A 358 70.97 181.66 110.26
N GLU A 359 69.78 182.23 110.06
CA GLU A 359 69.36 183.47 110.73
C GLU A 359 69.14 183.26 112.24
N ILE A 360 68.61 182.09 112.64
CA ILE A 360 68.43 181.72 114.06
C ILE A 360 69.78 181.54 114.76
N LYS A 361 70.76 180.88 114.13
CA LYS A 361 72.10 180.68 114.73
C LYS A 361 72.86 181.99 114.98
N GLU A 362 72.68 183.01 114.14
CA GLU A 362 73.29 184.33 114.36
C GLU A 362 72.58 185.11 115.48
N ARG A 363 71.25 184.98 115.60
CA ARG A 363 70.50 185.58 116.72
C ARG A 363 70.84 184.93 118.07
N ASP A 364 70.99 183.62 118.12
CA ASP A 364 71.39 182.90 119.35
C ASP A 364 72.81 183.26 119.79
N LYS A 365 73.74 183.46 118.84
CA LYS A 365 75.10 183.94 119.14
C LYS A 365 75.08 185.36 119.72
N THR A 366 74.20 186.22 119.20
CA THR A 366 74.04 187.59 119.70
C THR A 366 73.38 187.63 121.09
N ILE A 367 72.52 186.66 121.41
CA ILE A 367 71.90 186.51 122.73
C ILE A 367 72.91 186.00 123.75
N PHE A 368 73.73 185.01 123.38
CA PHE A 368 74.80 184.49 124.25
C PHE A 368 75.81 185.58 124.66
N ASP A 369 76.24 186.41 123.70
CA ASP A 369 77.16 187.52 123.98
C ASP A 369 76.54 188.60 124.89
N LYS A 370 75.21 188.78 124.84
CA LYS A 370 74.49 189.72 125.72
C LYS A 370 74.25 189.15 127.12
N GLU A 371 74.00 187.86 127.25
CA GLU A 371 73.83 187.19 128.55
C GLU A 371 75.13 187.07 129.32
N GLN A 372 76.26 186.81 128.63
CA GLN A 372 77.58 186.82 129.25
C GLN A 372 77.94 188.20 129.80
N ARG A 373 77.56 189.27 129.08
CA ARG A 373 77.76 190.66 129.53
C ARG A 373 76.86 191.06 130.72
N ILE A 374 75.70 190.44 130.86
CA ILE A 374 74.82 190.61 132.05
C ILE A 374 75.41 189.88 133.26
N ASN A 375 75.97 188.68 133.07
CA ASN A 375 76.64 187.94 134.15
C ASN A 375 77.86 188.68 134.70
N ASP A 376 78.60 189.40 133.84
CA ASP A 376 79.74 190.21 134.28
C ASP A 376 79.32 191.51 134.99
N LEU A 377 78.20 192.14 134.58
CA LEU A 377 77.70 193.36 135.23
C LEU A 377 76.99 193.09 136.57
N LYS A 378 76.43 191.90 136.80
CA LYS A 378 75.89 191.50 138.11
C LYS A 378 76.95 191.14 139.16
N LYS A 379 78.20 190.89 138.74
CA LYS A 379 79.33 190.72 139.66
C LYS A 379 79.91 192.05 140.19
N GLN A 380 79.42 193.21 139.71
CA GLN A 380 79.98 194.53 140.01
C GLN A 380 79.03 195.53 140.72
N ASN A 381 77.81 195.15 141.08
CA ASN A 381 76.95 195.98 141.96
C ASN A 381 76.12 195.10 142.91
N GLN A 382 76.63 194.99 144.15
CA GLN A 382 76.04 194.46 145.39
C GLN A 382 75.85 192.95 145.52
#